data_AF-A0A3B8L542-F1
#
_entry.id   AF-A0A3B8L542-F1
#
_cell.length_a   1.000
_cell.length_b   1.000
_cell.length_c   1.000
_cell.angle_alpha   90.00
_cell.angle_beta   90.00
_cell.angle_gamma   90.00
#
_symmetry.space_group_name_H-M   'P 1'
#
loop_
_entity.id
_entity.type
_entity.pdbx_description
1 polymer ?
#
loop_
_entity_poly.entity_id
_entity_poly.type
_entity_poly.pdbx_seq_one_letter_code
_entity_poly.pdbx_strand_id
1 'polypeptide(L)'
;MLTDHVVAVGRRLEPRRNGLMSNQFRPFAWSIPIGEWLGTRVALSVWFLAAAVVFCLQLGTVSQGLLAAGVLLVSVVLHEVAHVWVARETGGWCNEIVVWPLGGLFAPQPTMTRRSQVLTALAGPAVHAVVCLVTGVTVWRAGVLNELLDPFSSWSTVTLAGGEDTLRAVVILVFAINWALLLVNLLPVHPFDAGRVLDWMLSEWLVEDTATDLFLRLGVLVGVALFVAGLLGDQPAWHGTWMVGLAAVVLVFNLEELSSRRAVDELETALLEYELAIEDVVDELEPGEPDAGLLEGWRQENVENEVLEERARQLEVEQQVDGLLRKVHTRGFDGLSETEKQQLRQASRQYRERSPRPEETV
;
A
#
# COMPACT_ATOMS: atom_id res chain seq x y z
N MET A 1 -11.32 -49.78 -2.28
CA MET A 1 -10.02 -49.25 -1.84
C MET A 1 -9.65 -48.04 -2.70
N LEU A 2 -10.47 -47.00 -2.67
CA LEU A 2 -10.32 -45.80 -3.51
C LEU A 2 -10.56 -44.54 -2.66
N THR A 3 -10.02 -44.55 -1.44
CA THR A 3 -10.16 -43.48 -0.44
C THR A 3 -8.83 -43.01 0.16
N ASP A 4 -7.69 -43.52 -0.32
CA ASP A 4 -6.37 -43.22 0.28
C ASP A 4 -5.42 -42.39 -0.60
N HIS A 5 -5.83 -41.96 -1.80
CA HIS A 5 -4.96 -41.16 -2.68
C HIS A 5 -5.20 -39.64 -2.67
N VAL A 6 -6.17 -39.14 -1.91
CA VAL A 6 -6.47 -37.69 -1.81
C VAL A 6 -5.73 -37.01 -0.64
N VAL A 7 -5.05 -37.76 0.24
CA VAL A 7 -4.42 -37.21 1.46
C VAL A 7 -2.90 -36.92 1.31
N ALA A 8 -2.29 -37.20 0.15
CA ALA A 8 -0.82 -37.14 0.00
C ALA A 8 -0.25 -35.92 -0.74
N VAL A 9 -1.05 -34.87 -1.04
CA VAL A 9 -0.57 -33.64 -1.72
C VAL A 9 -0.76 -32.39 -0.85
N GLY A 10 -1.04 -32.56 0.45
CA GLY A 10 -1.31 -31.48 1.40
C GLY A 10 -0.11 -30.99 2.25
N ARG A 11 1.15 -31.26 1.88
CA ARG A 11 2.31 -30.76 2.66
C ARG A 11 3.46 -30.28 1.79
N ARG A 12 3.84 -29.02 2.05
CA ARG A 12 5.01 -28.26 1.56
C ARG A 12 4.80 -27.47 0.27
N LEU A 13 3.89 -26.50 0.35
CA LEU A 13 4.17 -25.19 -0.25
C LEU A 13 4.54 -24.25 0.91
N GLU A 14 5.83 -24.24 1.26
CA GLU A 14 6.38 -23.10 1.99
C GLU A 14 6.30 -21.89 1.05
N PRO A 15 5.71 -20.76 1.46
CA PRO A 15 5.77 -19.56 0.64
C PRO A 15 7.23 -19.10 0.61
N ARG A 16 7.91 -19.34 -0.51
CA ARG A 16 9.16 -18.67 -0.83
C ARG A 16 8.87 -17.17 -0.82
N ARG A 17 9.24 -16.49 0.26
CA ARG A 17 9.37 -15.03 0.37
C ARG A 17 10.47 -14.56 -0.60
N ASN A 18 10.17 -14.55 -1.89
CA ASN A 18 10.88 -13.71 -2.83
C ASN A 18 10.00 -12.49 -3.05
N GLY A 19 10.48 -11.36 -2.52
CA GLY A 19 9.88 -10.05 -2.70
C GLY A 19 9.88 -9.68 -4.18
N LEU A 20 8.78 -9.97 -4.84
CA LEU A 20 8.26 -9.13 -5.91
C LEU A 20 7.22 -8.24 -5.24
N MET A 21 7.69 -7.27 -4.46
CA MET A 21 6.88 -6.07 -4.29
C MET A 21 6.72 -5.52 -5.70
N SER A 22 5.48 -5.47 -6.18
CA SER A 22 5.15 -4.66 -7.34
C SER A 22 5.83 -3.31 -7.14
N ASN A 23 6.72 -2.95 -8.06
CA ASN A 23 7.45 -1.69 -8.01
C ASN A 23 6.48 -0.58 -8.45
N GLN A 24 5.34 -0.46 -7.76
CA GLN A 24 4.48 0.70 -7.85
C GLN A 24 5.33 1.87 -7.34
N PHE A 25 5.48 2.88 -8.20
CA PHE A 25 6.25 4.08 -7.91
C PHE A 25 5.57 4.84 -6.76
N ARG A 26 5.89 4.51 -5.50
CA ARG A 26 5.43 5.24 -4.32
C ARG A 26 6.52 6.24 -3.92
N PRO A 27 6.46 7.51 -4.38
CA PRO A 27 7.54 8.49 -4.16
C PRO A 27 7.82 8.73 -2.67
N PHE A 28 6.84 8.50 -1.79
CA PHE A 28 7.00 8.62 -0.34
C PHE A 28 7.59 7.38 0.34
N ALA A 29 7.54 6.21 -0.31
CA ALA A 29 8.03 4.95 0.25
C ALA A 29 9.57 4.81 0.20
N TRP A 30 10.28 5.78 -0.41
CA TRP A 30 11.73 5.70 -0.48
C TRP A 30 12.34 5.80 0.91
N SER A 31 12.90 4.70 1.36
CA SER A 31 13.38 4.51 2.72
C SER A 31 14.65 3.67 2.75
N ILE A 32 15.42 3.89 3.81
CA ILE A 32 16.66 3.17 4.09
C ILE A 32 16.37 2.25 5.28
N PRO A 33 16.51 0.91 5.14
CA PRO A 33 16.30 0.00 6.25
C PRO A 33 17.37 0.26 7.33
N ILE A 34 16.93 0.51 8.57
CA ILE A 34 17.82 0.73 9.72
C ILE A 34 18.10 -0.60 10.43
N GLY A 35 17.09 -1.46 10.56
CA GLY A 35 17.22 -2.75 11.24
C GLY A 35 15.88 -3.35 11.68
N GLU A 36 15.93 -4.35 12.56
CA GLU A 36 14.74 -4.98 13.15
C GLU A 36 14.69 -4.68 14.66
N TRP A 37 13.63 -4.01 15.11
CA TRP A 37 13.37 -3.66 16.51
C TRP A 37 12.13 -4.39 17.00
N LEU A 38 12.24 -5.17 18.08
CA LEU A 38 11.15 -5.96 18.66
C LEU A 38 10.43 -6.87 17.63
N GLY A 39 11.15 -7.40 16.65
CA GLY A 39 10.57 -8.22 15.57
C GLY A 39 9.85 -7.42 14.47
N THR A 40 9.96 -6.10 14.48
CA THR A 40 9.44 -5.20 13.44
C THR A 40 10.59 -4.61 12.64
N ARG A 41 10.51 -4.64 11.31
CA ARG A 41 11.49 -3.97 10.44
C ARG A 41 11.29 -2.46 10.51
N VAL A 42 12.34 -1.72 10.83
CA VAL A 42 12.32 -0.27 10.90
C VAL A 42 13.14 0.29 9.74
N ALA A 43 12.51 1.15 8.95
CA ALA A 43 13.14 1.88 7.86
C ALA A 43 12.91 3.38 8.03
N LEU A 44 13.92 4.17 7.66
CA LEU A 44 13.88 5.63 7.73
C LEU A 44 13.61 6.20 6.35
N SER A 45 12.60 7.05 6.24
CA SER A 45 12.34 7.73 4.99
C SER A 45 13.41 8.77 4.65
N VAL A 46 13.76 8.87 3.36
CA VAL A 46 14.69 9.89 2.83
C VAL A 46 14.17 11.31 3.06
N TRP A 47 12.84 11.47 3.26
CA TRP A 47 12.19 12.76 3.54
C TRP A 47 12.67 13.42 4.85
N PHE A 48 13.28 12.67 5.77
CA PHE A 48 13.97 13.28 6.92
C PHE A 48 15.15 14.17 6.52
N LEU A 49 15.83 13.88 5.41
CA LEU A 49 16.90 14.75 4.89
C LEU A 49 16.31 16.07 4.39
N ALA A 50 15.18 16.03 3.70
CA ALA A 50 14.49 17.24 3.25
C ALA A 50 14.02 18.08 4.45
N ALA A 51 13.44 17.45 5.48
CA ALA A 51 13.06 18.12 6.72
C ALA A 51 14.28 18.77 7.42
N ALA A 52 15.42 18.08 7.48
CA ALA A 52 16.65 18.60 8.06
C ALA A 52 17.20 19.82 7.29
N VAL A 53 17.13 19.80 5.95
CA VAL A 53 17.52 20.94 5.10
C VAL A 53 16.59 22.12 5.37
N VAL A 54 15.28 21.90 5.43
CA VAL A 54 14.30 22.97 5.74
C VAL A 54 14.59 23.60 7.11
N PHE A 55 14.83 22.79 8.14
CA PHE A 55 15.17 23.33 9.47
C PHE A 55 16.50 24.09 9.48
N CYS A 56 17.53 23.61 8.76
CA CYS A 56 18.80 24.33 8.65
C CYS A 56 18.64 25.70 7.98
N LEU A 57 17.81 25.79 6.94
CA LEU A 57 17.53 27.04 6.23
C LEU A 57 16.70 28.00 7.08
N GLN A 58 15.75 27.48 7.88
CA GLN A 58 14.86 28.30 8.69
C GLN A 58 15.49 28.81 9.99
N LEU A 59 16.25 27.95 10.70
CA LEU A 59 16.83 28.31 12.00
C LEU A 59 18.14 29.11 11.86
N GLY A 60 18.62 29.37 10.64
CA GLY A 60 19.80 30.20 10.36
C GLY A 60 21.15 29.54 10.69
N THR A 61 21.18 28.57 11.60
CA THR A 61 22.38 27.79 11.95
C THR A 61 22.19 26.30 11.70
N VAL A 62 23.18 25.67 11.06
CA VAL A 62 23.17 24.22 10.77
C VAL A 62 23.03 23.38 12.04
N SER A 63 23.69 23.75 13.15
CA SER A 63 23.60 23.02 14.41
C SER A 63 22.19 23.00 15.00
N GLN A 64 21.47 24.13 14.92
CA GLN A 64 20.08 24.25 15.36
C GLN A 64 19.15 23.45 14.45
N GLY A 65 19.37 23.49 13.14
CA GLY A 65 18.63 22.69 12.16
C GLY A 65 18.76 21.19 12.40
N LEU A 66 19.99 20.71 12.61
CA LEU A 66 20.25 19.30 12.92
C LEU A 66 19.66 18.88 14.27
N LEU A 67 19.73 19.75 15.28
CA LEU A 67 19.09 19.51 16.58
C LEU A 67 17.58 19.37 16.44
N ALA A 68 16.92 20.27 15.70
CA ALA A 68 15.49 20.21 15.43
C ALA A 68 15.11 18.94 14.66
N ALA A 69 15.90 18.56 13.64
CA ALA A 69 15.70 17.31 12.92
C ALA A 69 15.87 16.07 13.82
N GLY A 70 16.84 16.10 14.74
CA GLY A 70 17.02 15.03 15.73
C GLY A 70 15.85 14.92 16.72
N VAL A 71 15.35 16.06 17.21
CA VAL A 71 14.15 16.11 18.07
C VAL A 71 12.93 15.59 17.31
N LEU A 72 12.75 15.99 16.04
CA LEU A 72 11.68 15.49 15.18
C LEU A 72 11.77 13.96 15.05
N LEU A 73 12.95 13.43 14.68
CA LEU A 73 13.17 12.00 14.52
C LEU A 73 12.84 11.22 15.79
N VAL A 74 13.35 11.65 16.94
CA VAL A 74 13.07 10.98 18.22
C VAL A 74 11.58 11.05 18.56
N SER A 75 10.93 12.19 18.32
CA SER A 75 9.50 12.36 18.60
C SER A 75 8.63 11.44 17.74
N VAL A 76 8.92 11.34 16.44
CA VAL A 76 8.20 10.44 15.53
C VAL A 76 8.49 8.96 15.87
N VAL A 77 9.73 8.60 16.18
CA VAL A 77 10.06 7.23 16.58
C VAL A 77 9.28 6.83 17.84
N LEU A 78 9.20 7.70 18.85
CA LEU A 78 8.41 7.45 20.06
C LEU A 78 6.92 7.29 19.74
N HIS A 79 6.39 8.11 18.84
CA HIS A 79 5.02 8.02 18.35
C HIS A 79 4.74 6.66 17.67
N GLU A 80 5.60 6.22 16.74
CA GLU A 80 5.43 4.93 16.06
C GLU A 80 5.56 3.73 17.00
N VAL A 81 6.50 3.80 17.95
CA VAL A 81 6.65 2.76 18.98
C VAL A 81 5.38 2.65 19.82
N ALA A 82 4.71 3.76 20.14
CA ALA A 82 3.45 3.73 20.86
C ALA A 82 2.33 3.06 20.05
N HIS A 83 2.21 3.34 18.75
CA HIS A 83 1.25 2.63 17.89
C HIS A 83 1.50 1.12 17.91
N VAL A 84 2.75 0.68 17.73
CA VAL A 84 3.09 -0.76 17.73
C VAL A 84 2.81 -1.40 19.07
N TRP A 85 3.18 -0.71 20.15
CA TRP A 85 2.97 -1.22 21.49
C TRP A 85 1.48 -1.43 21.79
N VAL A 86 0.65 -0.42 21.52
CA VAL A 86 -0.81 -0.51 21.75
C VAL A 86 -1.47 -1.51 20.79
N ALA A 87 -1.06 -1.56 19.53
CA ALA A 87 -1.56 -2.54 18.58
C ALA A 87 -1.28 -3.98 19.06
N ARG A 88 -0.06 -4.26 19.54
CA ARG A 88 0.30 -5.60 20.04
C ARG A 88 -0.42 -5.96 21.33
N GLU A 89 -0.56 -5.00 22.25
CA GLU A 89 -1.29 -5.22 23.50
C GLU A 89 -2.77 -5.54 23.27
N THR A 90 -3.34 -5.03 22.19
CA THR A 90 -4.73 -5.29 21.78
C THR A 90 -4.88 -6.49 20.83
N GLY A 91 -3.81 -7.28 20.64
CA GLY A 91 -3.79 -8.51 19.84
C GLY A 91 -3.50 -8.32 18.35
N GLY A 92 -3.15 -7.10 17.94
CA GLY A 92 -2.73 -6.75 16.57
C GLY A 92 -1.26 -7.09 16.30
N TRP A 93 -0.81 -6.80 15.09
CA TRP A 93 0.55 -7.09 14.65
C TRP A 93 1.14 -5.98 13.78
N CYS A 94 2.47 -5.94 13.71
CA CYS A 94 3.21 -4.98 12.89
C CYS A 94 4.54 -5.61 12.48
N ASN A 95 4.73 -5.78 11.17
CA ASN A 95 5.93 -6.41 10.60
C ASN A 95 6.95 -5.38 10.10
N GLU A 96 6.49 -4.18 9.74
CA GLU A 96 7.32 -3.12 9.16
C GLU A 96 6.78 -1.74 9.56
N ILE A 97 7.69 -0.83 9.89
CA ILE A 97 7.44 0.59 10.12
C ILE A 97 8.40 1.37 9.24
N VAL A 98 7.83 2.26 8.41
CA VAL A 98 8.60 3.29 7.72
C VAL A 98 8.35 4.61 8.43
N VAL A 99 9.37 5.11 9.12
CA VAL A 99 9.33 6.38 9.86
C VAL A 99 9.42 7.53 8.85
N TRP A 100 8.44 8.43 8.88
CA TRP A 100 8.32 9.60 8.01
C TRP A 100 8.23 10.91 8.83
N PRO A 101 8.65 12.07 8.33
CA PRO A 101 8.74 13.30 9.15
C PRO A 101 7.45 13.72 9.88
N LEU A 102 6.25 13.37 9.39
CA LEU A 102 4.99 13.70 10.07
C LEU A 102 4.32 12.50 10.78
N GLY A 103 4.95 11.31 10.79
CA GLY A 103 4.36 10.07 11.32
C GLY A 103 4.86 8.82 10.59
N GLY A 104 4.14 7.72 10.68
CA GLY A 104 4.44 6.47 9.99
C GLY A 104 3.65 6.33 8.70
N LEU A 105 4.33 5.96 7.61
CA LEU A 105 3.66 5.65 6.33
C LEU A 105 2.91 4.31 6.37
N PHE A 106 3.43 3.36 7.16
CA PHE A 106 2.81 2.05 7.34
C PHE A 106 2.37 1.92 8.79
N ALA A 107 1.06 1.96 8.99
CA ALA A 107 0.46 1.82 10.30
C ALA A 107 0.52 0.36 10.79
N PRO A 108 0.67 0.14 12.10
CA PRO A 108 0.40 -1.15 12.71
C PRO A 108 -1.03 -1.61 12.39
N GLN A 109 -1.26 -2.92 12.30
CA GLN A 109 -2.58 -3.49 12.05
C GLN A 109 -3.24 -3.84 13.39
N PRO A 110 -4.16 -3.00 13.91
CA PRO A 110 -4.93 -3.33 15.11
C PRO A 110 -5.92 -4.46 14.83
N THR A 111 -6.43 -5.06 15.90
CA THR A 111 -7.57 -5.99 15.78
C THR A 111 -8.84 -5.25 15.33
N MET A 112 -9.77 -5.95 14.69
CA MET A 112 -11.03 -5.42 14.16
C MET A 112 -12.02 -4.93 15.24
N THR A 113 -11.60 -4.78 16.49
CA THR A 113 -12.45 -4.26 17.56
C THR A 113 -12.36 -2.75 17.63
N ARG A 114 -13.50 -2.06 17.81
CA ARG A 114 -13.59 -0.60 18.00
C ARG A 114 -12.53 -0.06 18.97
N ARG A 115 -12.42 -0.72 20.13
CA ARG A 115 -11.47 -0.33 21.18
C ARG A 115 -10.04 -0.39 20.69
N SER A 116 -9.65 -1.45 19.98
CA SER A 116 -8.30 -1.63 19.46
C SER A 116 -7.95 -0.57 18.43
N GLN A 117 -8.83 -0.35 17.45
CA GLN A 117 -8.61 0.64 16.39
C GLN A 117 -8.45 2.06 16.95
N VAL A 118 -9.36 2.48 17.84
CA VAL A 118 -9.31 3.81 18.45
C VAL A 118 -8.10 3.96 19.37
N LEU A 119 -7.80 2.97 20.22
CA LEU A 119 -6.65 3.04 21.11
C LEU A 119 -5.34 3.08 20.32
N THR A 120 -5.19 2.24 19.30
CA THR A 120 -4.01 2.24 18.45
C THR A 120 -3.87 3.57 17.73
N ALA A 121 -4.91 4.10 17.11
CA ALA A 121 -4.83 5.39 16.41
C ALA A 121 -4.51 6.56 17.36
N LEU A 122 -5.06 6.58 18.57
CA LEU A 122 -4.78 7.65 19.54
C LEU A 122 -3.43 7.49 20.27
N ALA A 123 -2.74 6.35 20.12
CA ALA A 123 -1.48 6.08 20.81
C ALA A 123 -0.38 7.09 20.44
N GLY A 124 -0.20 7.37 19.15
CA GLY A 124 0.77 8.34 18.64
C GLY A 124 0.49 9.77 19.15
N PRO A 125 -0.72 10.34 18.93
CA PRO A 125 -1.10 11.65 19.45
C PRO A 125 -0.99 11.74 20.98
N ALA A 126 -1.29 10.66 21.71
CA ALA A 126 -1.13 10.64 23.16
C ALA A 126 0.34 10.84 23.59
N VAL A 127 1.32 10.29 22.86
CA VAL A 127 2.74 10.53 23.14
C VAL A 127 3.08 12.02 22.99
N HIS A 128 2.67 12.65 21.90
CA HIS A 128 2.92 14.07 21.70
C HIS A 128 2.24 14.92 22.78
N ALA A 129 1.00 14.59 23.14
CA ALA A 129 0.27 15.28 24.21
C ALA A 129 0.99 15.16 25.57
N VAL A 130 1.51 13.99 25.92
CA VAL A 130 2.30 13.78 27.15
C VAL A 130 3.60 14.59 27.11
N VAL A 131 4.32 14.58 25.97
CA VAL A 131 5.54 15.38 25.81
C VAL A 131 5.22 16.87 25.94
N CYS A 132 4.17 17.37 25.30
CA CYS A 132 3.71 18.75 25.43
C CYS A 132 3.31 19.11 26.87
N LEU A 133 2.67 18.19 27.61
CA LEU A 133 2.30 18.42 29.01
C LEU A 133 3.54 18.53 29.91
N VAL A 134 4.51 17.64 29.75
CA VAL A 134 5.76 17.63 30.53
C VAL A 134 6.60 18.86 30.23
N THR A 135 6.77 19.20 28.96
CA THR A 135 7.59 20.34 28.52
C THR A 135 6.87 21.68 28.68
N GLY A 136 5.54 21.69 28.63
CA GLY A 136 4.70 22.88 28.69
C GLY A 136 4.85 23.69 29.98
N VAL A 137 5.17 23.04 31.11
CA VAL A 137 5.44 23.75 32.37
C VAL A 137 6.65 24.69 32.23
N THR A 138 7.70 24.24 31.54
CA THR A 138 8.90 25.05 31.33
C THR A 138 8.65 26.17 30.33
N VAL A 139 7.87 25.90 29.29
CA VAL A 139 7.45 26.87 28.27
C VAL A 139 6.57 27.97 28.87
N TRP A 140 5.62 27.58 29.72
CA TRP A 140 4.77 28.52 30.46
C TRP A 140 5.61 29.43 31.37
N ARG A 141 6.57 28.87 32.10
CA ARG A 141 7.50 29.64 32.94
C ARG A 141 8.42 30.55 32.13
N ALA A 142 8.71 30.21 30.88
CA ALA A 142 9.50 31.05 29.97
C ALA A 142 8.68 32.19 29.35
N GLY A 143 7.36 32.21 29.52
CA GLY A 143 6.48 33.29 29.01
C GLY A 143 6.16 33.21 27.52
N VAL A 144 6.64 32.19 26.81
CA VAL A 144 6.50 32.04 25.35
C VAL A 144 5.37 31.08 24.93
N LEU A 145 4.55 30.60 25.88
CA LEU A 145 3.49 29.63 25.60
C LEU A 145 2.48 30.13 24.57
N ASN A 146 2.00 31.36 24.71
CA ASN A 146 0.99 31.92 23.80
C ASN A 146 1.51 32.04 22.36
N GLU A 147 2.80 32.35 22.21
CA GLU A 147 3.46 32.41 20.90
C GLU A 147 3.50 31.02 20.28
N LEU A 148 3.98 30.01 21.02
CA LEU A 148 4.12 28.64 20.49
C LEU A 148 2.81 27.90 20.25
N LEU A 149 1.73 28.30 20.94
CA LEU A 149 0.40 27.73 20.70
C LEU A 149 -0.19 28.23 19.39
N ASP A 150 0.20 29.42 18.93
CA ASP A 150 -0.23 29.99 17.66
C ASP A 150 0.55 29.34 16.50
N PRO A 151 -0.10 28.53 15.63
CA PRO A 151 0.54 27.90 14.48
C PRO A 151 1.04 28.91 13.43
N PHE A 152 0.58 30.17 13.49
CA PHE A 152 1.00 31.25 12.59
C PHE A 152 2.14 32.10 13.13
N SER A 153 2.60 31.83 14.36
CA SER A 153 3.69 32.60 14.96
C SER A 153 5.06 32.18 14.42
N SER A 154 6.03 33.09 14.53
CA SER A 154 7.42 32.78 14.18
C SER A 154 8.14 32.05 15.30
N TRP A 155 8.69 30.88 15.00
CA TRP A 155 9.50 30.07 15.92
C TRP A 155 10.93 30.61 16.13
N SER A 156 11.21 31.86 15.74
CA SER A 156 12.58 32.40 15.64
C SER A 156 13.28 32.65 16.99
N THR A 157 12.65 32.35 18.13
CA THR A 157 13.16 32.72 19.46
C THR A 157 14.12 31.69 20.09
N VAL A 158 14.51 30.62 19.40
CA VAL A 158 15.46 29.63 19.97
C VAL A 158 16.91 30.11 19.81
N THR A 159 17.30 31.14 20.57
CA THR A 159 18.71 31.55 20.67
C THR A 159 19.46 30.61 21.62
N LEU A 160 20.29 29.72 21.08
CA LEU A 160 21.17 28.86 21.89
C LEU A 160 22.39 29.66 22.36
N ALA A 161 22.20 30.52 23.35
CA ALA A 161 23.32 31.05 24.13
C ALA A 161 23.69 30.00 25.20
N GLY A 162 24.97 29.61 25.29
CA GLY A 162 25.44 28.54 26.18
C GLY A 162 25.06 28.75 27.66
N GLY A 163 24.70 27.67 28.38
CA GLY A 163 24.39 27.68 29.83
C GLY A 163 23.05 27.01 30.17
N GLU A 164 22.45 27.37 31.33
CA GLU A 164 21.08 26.94 31.72
C GLU A 164 20.02 27.33 30.67
N ASP A 165 20.30 28.39 29.91
CA ASP A 165 19.47 28.85 28.79
C ASP A 165 19.46 27.87 27.62
N THR A 166 20.51 27.05 27.44
CA THR A 166 20.55 26.03 26.38
C THR A 166 19.57 24.90 26.65
N LEU A 167 19.52 24.38 27.89
CA LEU A 167 18.56 23.31 28.24
C LEU A 167 17.12 23.82 28.09
N ARG A 168 16.84 25.05 28.55
CA ARG A 168 15.53 25.67 28.38
C ARG A 168 15.14 25.80 26.91
N ALA A 169 16.06 26.25 26.06
CA ALA A 169 15.85 26.38 24.62
C ALA A 169 15.58 25.02 23.94
N VAL A 170 16.28 23.95 24.34
CA VAL A 170 16.02 22.59 23.84
C VAL A 170 14.62 22.13 24.26
N VAL A 171 14.21 22.36 25.51
CA VAL A 171 12.87 21.95 25.97
C VAL A 171 11.76 22.71 25.24
N ILE A 172 11.96 24.01 24.98
CA ILE A 172 11.07 24.82 24.15
C ILE A 172 10.95 24.23 22.73
N LEU A 173 12.07 23.86 22.11
CA LEU A 173 12.10 23.23 20.80
C LEU A 173 11.35 21.88 20.78
N VAL A 174 11.54 21.05 21.82
CA VAL A 174 10.84 19.77 21.99
C VAL A 174 9.34 19.98 22.12
N PHE A 175 8.90 20.91 22.97
CA PHE A 175 7.48 21.25 23.14
C PHE A 175 6.87 21.62 21.80
N ALA A 176 7.52 22.53 21.09
CA ALA A 176 6.95 23.13 19.92
C ALA A 176 6.88 22.11 18.76
N ILE A 177 7.93 21.29 18.53
CA ILE A 177 7.89 20.22 17.51
C ILE A 177 6.78 19.20 17.84
N ASN A 178 6.64 18.79 19.10
CA ASN A 178 5.60 17.85 19.50
C ASN A 178 4.20 18.47 19.42
N TRP A 179 4.07 19.78 19.66
CA TRP A 179 2.82 20.51 19.50
C TRP A 179 2.39 20.52 18.03
N ALA A 180 3.32 20.83 17.12
CA ALA A 180 3.06 20.78 15.68
C ALA A 180 2.68 19.36 15.23
N LEU A 181 3.42 18.33 15.66
CA LEU A 181 3.11 16.94 15.34
C LEU A 181 1.76 16.48 15.91
N LEU A 182 1.39 16.93 17.12
CA LEU A 182 0.09 16.67 17.71
C LEU A 182 -1.03 17.27 16.87
N LEU A 183 -0.92 18.55 16.50
CA LEU A 183 -1.92 19.23 15.68
C LEU A 183 -2.09 18.55 14.32
N VAL A 184 -0.98 18.21 13.67
CA VAL A 184 -0.97 17.54 12.36
C VAL A 184 -1.61 16.16 12.45
N ASN A 185 -1.24 15.34 13.45
CA ASN A 185 -1.81 13.99 13.59
C ASN A 185 -3.27 13.96 14.07
N LEU A 186 -3.77 15.08 14.59
CA LEU A 186 -5.18 15.28 14.92
C LEU A 186 -6.03 15.80 13.74
N LEU A 187 -5.42 16.07 12.58
CA LEU A 187 -6.18 16.42 11.38
C LEU A 187 -7.01 15.22 10.91
N PRO A 188 -8.31 15.40 10.64
CA PRO A 188 -9.22 14.31 10.26
C PRO A 188 -9.10 13.97 8.78
N VAL A 189 -7.88 13.67 8.31
CA VAL A 189 -7.56 13.37 6.90
C VAL A 189 -6.47 12.33 6.80
N HIS A 190 -6.43 11.60 5.68
CA HIS A 190 -5.30 10.73 5.35
C HIS A 190 -4.02 11.58 5.13
N PRO A 191 -2.82 11.16 5.59
CA PRO A 191 -2.46 9.88 6.23
C PRO A 191 -2.46 9.89 7.78
N PHE A 192 -3.00 10.93 8.41
CA PHE A 192 -2.90 11.18 9.84
C PHE A 192 -3.80 10.28 10.70
N ASP A 193 -3.46 10.15 11.99
CA ASP A 193 -4.10 9.21 12.89
C ASP A 193 -5.59 9.50 13.15
N ALA A 194 -5.95 10.77 13.35
CA ALA A 194 -7.35 11.15 13.50
C ALA A 194 -8.14 10.91 12.19
N GLY A 195 -7.48 10.99 11.04
CA GLY A 195 -8.03 10.56 9.76
C GLY A 195 -8.42 9.08 9.77
N ARG A 196 -7.59 8.19 10.35
CA ARG A 196 -7.89 6.75 10.46
C ARG A 196 -9.08 6.47 11.36
N VAL A 197 -9.17 7.20 12.49
CA VAL A 197 -10.35 7.10 13.37
C VAL A 197 -11.61 7.56 12.64
N LEU A 198 -11.52 8.64 11.86
CA LEU A 198 -12.64 9.14 11.08
C LEU A 198 -13.05 8.15 9.99
N ASP A 199 -12.12 7.65 9.18
CA ASP A 199 -12.37 6.68 8.10
C ASP A 199 -13.10 5.45 8.65
N TRP A 200 -12.58 4.85 9.74
CA TRP A 200 -13.24 3.73 10.40
C TRP A 200 -14.64 4.10 10.92
N MET A 201 -14.80 5.26 11.56
CA MET A 201 -16.10 5.69 12.11
C MET A 201 -17.14 5.95 11.00
N LEU A 202 -16.72 6.50 9.87
CA LEU A 202 -17.58 6.70 8.70
C LEU A 202 -18.01 5.35 8.11
N SER A 203 -17.08 4.39 7.99
CA SER A 203 -17.35 3.05 7.50
C SER A 203 -18.29 2.23 8.41
N GLU A 204 -18.37 2.54 9.71
CA GLU A 204 -19.39 1.92 10.59
C GLU A 204 -20.80 2.48 10.38
N TRP A 205 -20.94 3.74 9.94
CA TRP A 205 -22.22 4.46 9.93
C TRP A 205 -22.82 4.64 8.54
N LEU A 206 -22.00 4.57 7.50
CA LEU A 206 -22.39 4.85 6.12
C LEU A 206 -22.12 3.63 5.24
N VAL A 207 -22.78 3.61 4.08
CA VAL A 207 -22.44 2.67 2.99
C VAL A 207 -21.03 3.00 2.49
N GLU A 208 -20.25 1.98 2.13
CA GLU A 208 -18.83 2.06 1.79
C GLU A 208 -18.48 3.18 0.79
N ASP A 209 -19.23 3.29 -0.30
CA ASP A 209 -19.05 4.35 -1.30
C ASP A 209 -19.25 5.75 -0.72
N THR A 210 -20.26 5.90 0.15
CA THR A 210 -20.61 7.18 0.76
C THR A 210 -19.60 7.58 1.84
N ALA A 211 -19.13 6.61 2.64
CA ALA A 211 -18.06 6.81 3.61
C ALA A 211 -16.79 7.30 2.92
N THR A 212 -16.42 6.61 1.84
CA THR A 212 -15.23 6.91 1.03
C THR A 212 -15.32 8.30 0.39
N ASP A 213 -16.40 8.62 -0.31
CA ASP A 213 -16.59 9.91 -0.97
C ASP A 213 -16.56 11.07 0.05
N LEU A 214 -17.21 10.90 1.21
CA LEU A 214 -17.17 11.90 2.28
C LEU A 214 -15.75 12.09 2.83
N PHE A 215 -15.03 11.00 3.07
CA PHE A 215 -13.66 11.04 3.58
C PHE A 215 -12.71 11.77 2.62
N LEU A 216 -12.77 11.46 1.33
CA LEU A 216 -11.94 12.09 0.29
C LEU A 216 -12.27 13.59 0.14
N ARG A 217 -13.56 13.96 0.19
CA ARG A 217 -14.00 15.37 0.16
C ARG A 217 -13.50 16.15 1.37
N LEU A 218 -13.54 15.55 2.56
CA LEU A 218 -12.98 16.15 3.77
C LEU A 218 -11.46 16.37 3.64
N GLY A 219 -10.75 15.40 3.05
CA GLY A 219 -9.34 15.55 2.70
C GLY A 219 -9.05 16.78 1.82
N VAL A 220 -9.85 16.99 0.77
CA VAL A 220 -9.70 18.15 -0.13
C VAL A 220 -10.03 19.43 0.62
N LEU A 221 -11.13 19.45 1.39
CA LEU A 221 -11.55 20.61 2.16
C LEU A 221 -10.47 21.08 3.14
N VAL A 222 -9.91 20.14 3.92
CA VAL A 222 -8.83 20.44 4.88
C VAL A 222 -7.56 20.87 4.16
N GLY A 223 -7.17 20.20 3.06
CA GLY A 223 -6.01 20.60 2.25
C GLY A 223 -6.15 22.02 1.70
N VAL A 224 -7.31 22.36 1.12
CA VAL A 224 -7.60 23.72 0.62
C VAL A 224 -7.65 24.73 1.76
N ALA A 225 -8.24 24.39 2.90
CA ALA A 225 -8.28 25.27 4.07
C ALA A 225 -6.87 25.57 4.61
N LEU A 226 -6.00 24.56 4.72
CA LEU A 226 -4.61 24.74 5.12
C LEU A 226 -3.83 25.60 4.11
N PHE A 227 -4.07 25.40 2.81
CA PHE A 227 -3.46 26.21 1.76
C PHE A 227 -3.87 27.69 1.87
N VAL A 228 -5.18 27.97 1.96
CA VAL A 228 -5.71 29.33 2.09
C VAL A 228 -5.23 29.97 3.39
N ALA A 229 -5.28 29.26 4.51
CA ALA A 229 -4.77 29.75 5.79
C ALA A 229 -3.27 30.09 5.71
N GLY A 230 -2.49 29.24 5.04
CA GLY A 230 -1.07 29.50 4.79
C GLY A 230 -0.80 30.72 3.91
N LEU A 231 -1.68 31.03 2.95
CA LEU A 231 -1.58 32.23 2.12
C LEU A 231 -2.02 33.51 2.85
N LEU A 232 -3.00 33.42 3.75
CA LEU A 232 -3.53 34.57 4.49
C LEU A 232 -2.68 34.95 5.70
N GLY A 233 -1.90 34.01 6.26
CA GLY A 233 -1.01 34.21 7.40
C GLY A 233 0.30 34.92 7.04
N ASP A 234 0.26 36.04 6.32
CA ASP A 234 1.45 36.76 5.87
C ASP A 234 2.11 37.51 7.04
N GLN A 235 3.18 36.94 7.61
CA GLN A 235 3.99 37.55 8.67
C GLN A 235 5.50 37.43 8.34
N PRO A 236 6.33 38.44 8.71
CA PRO A 236 7.68 38.61 8.14
C PRO A 236 8.72 37.54 8.52
N ALA A 237 8.43 36.68 9.50
CA ALA A 237 9.42 35.78 10.10
C ALA A 237 9.08 34.29 9.94
N TRP A 238 7.84 33.93 9.62
CA TRP A 238 7.41 32.55 9.39
C TRP A 238 6.19 32.55 8.49
N HIS A 239 6.44 32.51 7.19
CA HIS A 239 5.40 32.40 6.19
C HIS A 239 4.57 31.15 6.48
N GLY A 240 3.26 31.19 6.22
CA GLY A 240 2.42 29.99 6.15
C GLY A 240 2.88 28.94 5.13
N THR A 241 4.10 29.05 4.57
CA THR A 241 4.83 28.05 3.78
C THR A 241 4.78 26.65 4.39
N TRP A 242 4.89 26.49 5.71
CA TRP A 242 4.79 25.15 6.30
C TRP A 242 3.36 24.59 6.19
N MET A 243 2.33 25.45 6.32
CA MET A 243 0.92 25.07 6.11
C MET A 243 0.63 24.82 4.64
N VAL A 244 1.22 25.59 3.73
CA VAL A 244 1.15 25.35 2.28
C VAL A 244 1.84 24.04 1.93
N GLY A 245 3.00 23.75 2.52
CA GLY A 245 3.71 22.49 2.37
C GLY A 245 2.91 21.31 2.92
N LEU A 246 2.31 21.46 4.10
CA LEU A 246 1.40 20.49 4.69
C LEU A 246 0.15 20.28 3.83
N ALA A 247 -0.43 21.35 3.28
CA ALA A 247 -1.55 21.29 2.37
C ALA A 247 -1.20 20.51 1.10
N ALA A 248 -0.02 20.76 0.51
CA ALA A 248 0.46 20.02 -0.65
C ALA A 248 0.62 18.53 -0.31
N VAL A 249 1.21 18.21 0.84
CA VAL A 249 1.30 16.82 1.34
C VAL A 249 -0.08 16.18 1.46
N VAL A 250 -1.02 16.82 2.17
CA VAL A 250 -2.38 16.30 2.37
C VAL A 250 -3.09 16.06 1.05
N LEU A 251 -3.01 17.02 0.12
CA LEU A 251 -3.64 16.90 -1.19
C LEU A 251 -3.01 15.78 -2.02
N VAL A 252 -1.68 15.60 -1.98
CA VAL A 252 -1.01 14.51 -2.68
C VAL A 252 -1.39 13.16 -2.10
N PHE A 253 -1.42 13.00 -0.77
CA PHE A 253 -1.86 11.75 -0.14
C PHE A 253 -3.34 11.44 -0.40
N ASN A 254 -4.19 12.47 -0.49
CA ASN A 254 -5.59 12.31 -0.86
C ASN A 254 -5.75 11.87 -2.32
N LEU A 255 -4.92 12.41 -3.23
CA LEU A 255 -4.88 11.96 -4.62
C LEU A 255 -4.37 10.51 -4.75
N GLU A 256 -3.35 10.14 -3.98
CA GLU A 256 -2.85 8.76 -3.91
C GLU A 256 -3.96 7.82 -3.43
N GLU A 257 -4.67 8.18 -2.35
CA GLU A 257 -5.78 7.40 -1.82
C GLU A 257 -6.92 7.24 -2.83
N LEU A 258 -7.33 8.34 -3.48
CA LEU A 258 -8.34 8.31 -4.55
C LEU A 258 -7.91 7.39 -5.71
N SER A 259 -6.64 7.44 -6.10
CA SER A 259 -6.12 6.59 -7.17
C SER A 259 -6.08 5.12 -6.77
N SER A 260 -5.74 4.83 -5.50
CA SER A 260 -5.68 3.47 -4.98
C SER A 260 -7.06 2.84 -4.90
N ARG A 261 -8.08 3.59 -4.45
CA ARG A 261 -9.45 3.07 -4.36
C ARG A 261 -10.06 2.83 -5.74
N ARG A 262 -9.88 3.75 -6.70
CA ARG A 262 -10.32 3.55 -8.09
C ARG A 262 -9.71 2.30 -8.74
N ALA A 263 -8.42 2.06 -8.50
CA ALA A 263 -7.76 0.87 -9.04
C ALA A 263 -8.34 -0.43 -8.46
N VAL A 264 -8.82 -0.41 -7.21
CA VAL A 264 -9.50 -1.56 -6.59
C VAL A 264 -10.89 -1.74 -7.20
N ASP A 265 -11.68 -0.68 -7.33
CA ASP A 265 -13.03 -0.75 -7.93
C ASP A 265 -12.97 -1.25 -9.38
N GLU A 266 -12.00 -0.78 -10.16
CA GLU A 266 -11.76 -1.26 -11.54
C GLU A 266 -11.42 -2.75 -11.58
N LEU A 267 -10.60 -3.23 -10.64
CA LEU A 267 -10.24 -4.64 -10.55
C LEU A 267 -11.44 -5.50 -10.14
N GLU A 268 -12.22 -5.07 -9.14
CA GLU A 268 -13.42 -5.77 -8.69
C GLU A 268 -14.45 -5.89 -9.82
N THR A 269 -14.67 -4.79 -10.55
CA THR A 269 -15.56 -4.79 -11.72
C THR A 269 -15.08 -5.77 -12.79
N ALA A 270 -13.77 -5.81 -13.08
CA ALA A 270 -13.19 -6.73 -14.04
C ALA A 270 -13.30 -8.21 -13.58
N LEU A 271 -13.18 -8.47 -12.28
CA LEU A 271 -13.36 -9.81 -11.72
C LEU A 271 -14.81 -10.28 -11.81
N LEU A 272 -15.78 -9.40 -11.53
CA LEU A 272 -17.21 -9.69 -11.67
C LEU A 272 -17.57 -9.95 -13.14
N GLU A 273 -17.06 -9.15 -14.08
CA GLU A 273 -17.27 -9.39 -15.51
C GLU A 273 -16.69 -10.75 -15.96
N TYR A 274 -15.52 -11.12 -15.43
CA TYR A 274 -14.93 -12.42 -15.68
C TYR A 274 -15.74 -13.57 -15.07
N GLU A 275 -16.27 -13.42 -13.86
CA GLU A 275 -17.12 -14.42 -13.19
C GLU A 275 -18.43 -14.62 -13.97
N LEU A 276 -19.09 -13.54 -14.39
CA LEU A 276 -20.29 -13.60 -15.23
C LEU A 276 -20.00 -14.25 -16.59
N ALA A 277 -18.85 -13.96 -17.19
CA ALA A 277 -18.44 -14.62 -18.43
C ALA A 277 -18.19 -16.13 -18.25
N ILE A 278 -17.74 -16.58 -17.07
CA ILE A 278 -17.65 -18.00 -16.75
C ILE A 278 -19.05 -18.59 -16.56
N GLU A 279 -19.94 -17.90 -15.84
CA GLU A 279 -21.32 -18.35 -15.61
C GLU A 279 -22.08 -18.52 -16.94
N ASP A 280 -21.97 -17.55 -17.86
CA ASP A 280 -22.55 -17.66 -19.21
C ASP A 280 -22.01 -18.88 -19.99
N VAL A 281 -20.71 -19.17 -19.87
CA VAL A 281 -20.10 -20.35 -20.50
C VAL A 281 -20.56 -21.65 -19.83
N VAL A 282 -20.78 -21.64 -18.51
CA VAL A 282 -21.29 -22.80 -17.75
C VAL A 282 -22.76 -23.04 -18.06
N ASP A 283 -23.58 -22.00 -18.14
CA ASP A 283 -25.01 -22.07 -18.52
C ASP A 283 -25.18 -22.57 -19.95
N GLU A 284 -24.31 -22.14 -20.88
CA GLU A 284 -24.30 -22.68 -22.26
C GLU A 284 -23.90 -24.17 -22.30
N LEU A 285 -23.25 -24.68 -21.24
CA LEU A 285 -22.92 -26.09 -21.05
C LEU A 285 -23.96 -26.85 -20.20
N GLU A 286 -24.92 -26.18 -19.54
CA GLU A 286 -26.01 -26.83 -18.80
C GLU A 286 -27.14 -27.25 -19.77
N PRO A 287 -27.40 -28.56 -19.94
CA PRO A 287 -28.48 -29.02 -20.80
C PRO A 287 -29.83 -28.80 -20.12
N GLY A 288 -30.68 -27.96 -20.71
CA GLY A 288 -32.05 -27.73 -20.24
C GLY A 288 -32.89 -29.01 -20.17
N GLU A 289 -33.83 -29.06 -19.21
CA GLU A 289 -34.73 -30.20 -19.00
C GLU A 289 -35.45 -30.62 -20.30
N PRO A 290 -35.29 -31.87 -20.78
CA PRO A 290 -35.84 -32.28 -22.07
C PRO A 290 -37.25 -32.87 -21.92
N ASP A 291 -38.16 -32.43 -22.79
CA ASP A 291 -39.42 -33.13 -23.06
C ASP A 291 -39.38 -33.74 -24.49
N ALA A 292 -39.51 -35.07 -24.55
CA ALA A 292 -39.64 -35.97 -25.71
C ALA A 292 -38.45 -36.02 -26.73
N GLY A 293 -37.53 -36.98 -26.68
CA GLY A 293 -37.74 -38.43 -26.68
C GLY A 293 -37.46 -39.05 -28.08
N LEU A 294 -36.29 -39.69 -28.24
CA LEU A 294 -35.77 -40.49 -29.37
C LEU A 294 -34.82 -39.83 -30.39
N LEU A 295 -34.87 -38.52 -30.65
CA LEU A 295 -33.95 -37.87 -31.62
C LEU A 295 -32.70 -37.26 -30.98
N GLU A 296 -32.71 -36.97 -29.68
CA GLU A 296 -31.60 -36.34 -28.96
C GLU A 296 -30.47 -37.32 -28.62
N GLY A 297 -30.79 -38.55 -28.22
CA GLY A 297 -29.77 -39.57 -27.95
C GLY A 297 -28.90 -39.87 -29.17
N TRP A 298 -29.48 -39.86 -30.37
CA TRP A 298 -28.74 -40.06 -31.61
C TRP A 298 -27.84 -38.87 -31.96
N ARG A 299 -28.22 -37.65 -31.57
CA ARG A 299 -27.43 -36.43 -31.83
C ARG A 299 -26.29 -36.28 -30.84
N GLN A 300 -26.51 -36.59 -29.57
CA GLN A 300 -25.51 -36.54 -28.51
C GLN A 300 -24.45 -37.63 -28.68
N GLU A 301 -24.87 -38.85 -29.03
CA GLU A 301 -23.95 -39.96 -29.35
C GLU A 301 -23.11 -39.65 -30.60
N ASN A 302 -23.66 -38.96 -31.59
CA ASN A 302 -22.90 -38.53 -32.77
C ASN A 302 -21.87 -37.44 -32.43
N VAL A 303 -22.22 -36.46 -31.58
CA VAL A 303 -21.29 -35.40 -31.16
C VAL A 303 -20.19 -35.98 -30.27
N GLU A 304 -20.52 -36.86 -29.33
CA GLU A 304 -19.52 -37.55 -28.50
C GLU A 304 -18.58 -38.43 -29.33
N ASN A 305 -19.13 -39.20 -30.29
CA ASN A 305 -18.32 -39.98 -31.20
C ASN A 305 -17.43 -39.11 -32.09
N GLU A 306 -17.93 -37.97 -32.57
CA GLU A 306 -17.15 -37.02 -33.37
C GLU A 306 -15.99 -36.43 -32.56
N VAL A 307 -16.21 -36.08 -31.29
CA VAL A 307 -15.16 -35.60 -30.37
C VAL A 307 -14.14 -36.70 -30.05
N LEU A 308 -14.59 -37.95 -29.85
CA LEU A 308 -13.71 -39.09 -29.60
C LEU A 308 -12.87 -39.43 -30.84
N GLU A 309 -13.48 -39.40 -32.03
CA GLU A 309 -12.78 -39.60 -33.31
C GLU A 309 -11.75 -38.50 -33.58
N GLU A 310 -12.08 -37.25 -33.27
CA GLU A 310 -11.15 -36.13 -33.42
C GLU A 310 -9.97 -36.26 -32.45
N ARG A 311 -10.21 -36.65 -31.19
CA ARG A 311 -9.14 -36.95 -30.21
C ARG A 311 -8.26 -38.13 -30.64
N ALA A 312 -8.86 -39.19 -31.17
CA ALA A 312 -8.13 -40.34 -31.69
C ALA A 312 -7.22 -39.94 -32.87
N ARG A 313 -7.75 -39.15 -33.82
CA ARG A 313 -6.97 -38.61 -34.94
C ARG A 313 -5.82 -37.71 -34.47
N GLN A 314 -6.02 -36.90 -33.44
CA GLN A 314 -4.97 -36.05 -32.87
C GLN A 314 -3.84 -36.88 -32.24
N LEU A 315 -4.18 -37.90 -31.46
CA LEU A 315 -3.20 -38.79 -30.85
C LEU A 315 -2.38 -39.55 -31.90
N GLU A 316 -3.00 -39.98 -33.01
CA GLU A 316 -2.28 -40.61 -34.12
C GLU A 316 -1.28 -39.65 -34.79
N VAL A 317 -1.68 -38.39 -35.02
CA VAL A 317 -0.80 -37.36 -35.59
C VAL A 317 0.37 -37.06 -34.64
N GLU A 318 0.11 -36.95 -33.33
CA GLU A 318 1.14 -36.72 -32.32
C GLU A 318 2.16 -37.88 -32.28
N GLN A 319 1.68 -39.13 -32.28
CA GLN A 319 2.57 -40.31 -32.34
C GLN A 319 3.41 -40.36 -33.62
N GLN A 320 2.85 -39.96 -34.77
CA GLN A 320 3.59 -39.85 -36.02
C GLN A 320 4.68 -38.78 -35.93
N VAL A 321 4.35 -37.60 -35.40
CA VAL A 321 5.30 -36.50 -35.20
C VAL A 321 6.41 -36.91 -34.23
N ASP A 322 6.10 -37.54 -33.11
CA ASP A 322 7.08 -38.06 -32.15
C ASP A 322 7.99 -39.12 -32.78
N GLY A 323 7.42 -40.00 -33.62
CA GLY A 323 8.18 -40.95 -34.42
C GLY A 323 9.18 -40.26 -35.36
N LEU A 324 8.76 -39.18 -36.02
CA LEU A 324 9.62 -38.37 -36.89
C LEU A 324 10.67 -37.61 -36.09
N LEU A 325 10.31 -36.98 -34.97
CA LEU A 325 11.25 -36.25 -34.10
C LEU A 325 12.33 -37.19 -33.55
N ARG A 326 11.97 -38.42 -33.18
CA ARG A 326 12.94 -39.44 -32.76
C ARG A 326 13.89 -39.87 -33.89
N LYS A 327 13.41 -39.95 -35.14
CA LYS A 327 14.26 -40.18 -36.32
C LYS A 327 15.20 -38.99 -36.59
N VAL A 328 14.70 -37.76 -36.45
CA VAL A 328 15.51 -36.53 -36.54
C VAL A 328 16.59 -36.51 -35.47
N HIS A 329 16.25 -36.88 -34.23
CA HIS A 329 17.20 -36.93 -33.11
C HIS A 329 18.32 -37.96 -33.33
N THR A 330 18.04 -39.08 -34.00
CA THR A 330 19.02 -40.16 -34.20
C THR A 330 19.84 -40.04 -35.48
N ARG A 331 19.28 -39.46 -36.55
CA ARG A 331 19.93 -39.39 -37.88
C ARG A 331 20.11 -37.97 -38.44
N GLY A 332 19.68 -36.94 -37.71
CA GLY A 332 19.64 -35.57 -38.18
C GLY A 332 18.47 -35.32 -39.15
N PHE A 333 18.15 -34.04 -39.37
CA PHE A 333 17.03 -33.62 -40.21
C PHE A 333 17.17 -34.07 -41.69
N ASP A 334 18.41 -34.17 -42.17
CA ASP A 334 18.72 -34.60 -43.54
C ASP A 334 18.55 -36.11 -43.77
N GLY A 335 18.37 -36.90 -42.69
CA GLY A 335 18.14 -38.35 -42.73
C GLY A 335 16.68 -38.76 -42.94
N LEU A 336 15.74 -37.81 -43.01
CA LEU A 336 14.33 -38.04 -43.32
C LEU A 336 14.08 -38.10 -44.83
N SER A 337 13.09 -38.88 -45.27
CA SER A 337 12.63 -38.80 -46.66
C SER A 337 11.95 -37.45 -46.95
N GLU A 338 11.87 -37.06 -48.22
CA GLU A 338 11.20 -35.80 -48.61
C GLU A 338 9.71 -35.78 -48.22
N THR A 339 9.05 -36.93 -48.16
CA THR A 339 7.67 -37.05 -47.69
C THR A 339 7.55 -36.82 -46.17
N GLU A 340 8.48 -37.35 -45.38
CA GLU A 340 8.53 -37.17 -43.92
C GLU A 340 8.85 -35.71 -43.54
N LYS A 341 9.74 -35.04 -44.29
CA LYS A 341 10.04 -33.61 -44.10
C LYS A 341 8.83 -32.72 -44.37
N GLN A 342 8.02 -33.04 -45.38
CA GLN A 342 6.78 -32.32 -45.67
C GLN A 342 5.75 -32.47 -44.56
N GLN A 343 5.56 -33.70 -44.05
CA GLN A 343 4.64 -33.99 -42.94
C GLN A 343 5.02 -33.22 -41.67
N LEU A 344 6.30 -33.19 -41.31
CA LEU A 344 6.77 -32.47 -40.13
C LEU A 344 6.59 -30.95 -40.26
N ARG A 345 6.80 -30.38 -41.46
CA ARG A 345 6.57 -28.95 -41.74
C ARG A 345 5.09 -28.59 -41.68
N GLN A 346 4.21 -29.47 -42.14
CA GLN A 346 2.76 -29.28 -42.08
C GLN A 346 2.28 -29.29 -40.63
N ALA A 347 2.70 -30.27 -39.82
CA ALA A 347 2.37 -30.34 -38.39
C ALA A 347 2.89 -29.11 -37.63
N SER A 348 4.14 -28.68 -37.88
CA SER A 348 4.71 -27.47 -37.25
C SER A 348 3.96 -26.17 -37.60
N ARG A 349 3.38 -26.06 -38.80
CA ARG A 349 2.53 -24.91 -39.16
C ARG A 349 1.21 -24.94 -38.38
N GLN A 350 0.55 -26.08 -38.31
CA GLN A 350 -0.72 -26.24 -37.59
C GLN A 350 -0.57 -25.94 -36.09
N TYR A 351 0.54 -26.36 -35.46
CA TYR A 351 0.81 -26.01 -34.05
C TYR A 351 1.04 -24.52 -33.83
N ARG A 352 1.67 -23.83 -34.79
CA ARG A 352 1.96 -22.38 -34.68
C ARG A 352 0.73 -21.51 -34.88
N GLU A 353 -0.24 -21.96 -35.66
CA GLU A 353 -1.51 -21.26 -35.85
C GLU A 353 -2.45 -21.41 -34.63
N ARG A 354 -2.27 -22.46 -33.82
CA ARG A 354 -3.07 -22.71 -32.60
C ARG A 354 -2.52 -22.04 -31.33
N SER A 355 -1.24 -21.70 -31.26
CA SER A 355 -0.64 -21.00 -30.11
C SER A 355 -0.58 -19.48 -30.36
N PRO A 356 -1.26 -18.63 -29.55
CA PRO A 356 -1.14 -17.18 -29.67
C PRO A 356 0.29 -16.72 -29.32
N ARG A 357 0.79 -15.69 -30.03
CA ARG A 357 2.17 -15.20 -29.88
C ARG A 357 2.38 -14.57 -28.49
N PRO A 358 3.50 -14.83 -27.80
CA PRO A 358 3.87 -14.16 -26.54
C PRO A 358 4.29 -12.67 -26.68
N GLU A 359 4.18 -12.04 -27.86
CA GLU A 359 4.78 -10.72 -28.14
C GLU A 359 3.77 -9.55 -28.18
N GLU A 360 2.50 -9.75 -27.83
CA GLU A 360 1.49 -8.66 -27.75
C GLU A 360 1.14 -8.24 -26.32
N THR A 361 2.03 -8.49 -25.36
CA THR A 361 1.99 -7.85 -24.04
C THR A 361 3.28 -7.10 -23.77
N VAL A 362 3.33 -5.84 -24.18
CA VAL A 362 4.24 -4.80 -23.64
C VAL A 362 3.42 -3.56 -23.38
#